data_AF-A0A7X7KVZ1-F1
#
_entry.id   AF-A0A7X7KVZ1-F1
#
_cell.length_a   1.000
_cell.length_b   1.000
_cell.length_c   1.000
_cell.angle_alpha   90.00
_cell.angle_beta   90.00
_cell.angle_gamma   90.00
#
_symmetry.space_group_name_H-M   'P 1'
#
loop_
_entity.id
_entity.type
_entity.pdbx_description
1 polymer ?
#
loop_
_entity_poly.entity_id
_entity_poly.type
_entity_poly.pdbx_seq_one_letter_code
_entity_poly.pdbx_strand_id
1 'polypeptide(L)'
;FCVTNTLIVITVQKTHEIGLLKALGFSSRQIMWTFVLHGWVQCLAGTLLGIAAAYGVLHNLGRLVDGLARFGLQVFPKSIYGLDEIPWRVLPAEVVQVGLSVILFCTLASIVPAWRAARMDPVEALRS
;
A
#
# COMPACT_ATOMS: atom_id res chain seq x y z
N PHE A 1 7.73 1.74 2.05
CA PHE A 1 8.10 2.81 3.00
C PHE A 1 6.96 3.22 3.92
N CYS A 2 5.83 3.77 3.43
CA CYS A 2 4.70 4.15 4.29
C CYS A 2 4.17 2.99 5.15
N VAL A 3 3.95 1.82 4.55
CA VAL A 3 3.50 0.60 5.28
C VAL A 3 4.47 0.22 6.39
N THR A 4 5.78 0.22 6.12
CA THR A 4 6.81 -0.06 7.13
C THR A 4 6.76 0.93 8.28
N ASN A 5 6.61 2.23 8.00
CA ASN A 5 6.52 3.25 9.05
C ASN A 5 5.26 3.09 9.90
N THR A 6 4.10 2.92 9.26
CA THR A 6 2.84 2.67 9.97
C THR A 6 2.92 1.42 10.85
N LEU A 7 3.46 0.32 10.34
CA LEU A 7 3.65 -0.91 11.11
C LEU A 7 4.61 -0.71 12.28
N ILE A 8 5.71 0.04 12.10
CA ILE A 8 6.62 0.39 13.20
C ILE A 8 5.87 1.17 14.28
N VAL A 9 5.12 2.21 13.92
CA VAL A 9 4.35 3.03 14.87
C VAL A 9 3.32 2.17 15.62
N ILE A 10 2.56 1.33 14.92
CA ILE A 10 1.59 0.42 15.55
C ILE A 10 2.29 -0.56 16.48
N THR A 11 3.42 -1.12 16.07
CA THR A 11 4.20 -2.07 16.89
C THR A 11 4.67 -1.39 18.18
N VAL A 12 5.12 -0.14 18.10
CA VAL A 12 5.54 0.66 19.27
C VAL A 12 4.36 1.04 20.17
N GLN A 13 3.18 1.32 19.61
CA GLN A 13 1.98 1.63 20.41
C GLN A 13 1.36 0.38 21.06
N LYS A 14 1.61 -0.81 20.50
CA LYS A 14 1.03 -2.08 20.92
C LYS A 14 2.01 -2.98 21.66
N THR A 15 3.17 -2.48 22.09
CA THR A 15 4.20 -3.24 22.81
C THR A 15 3.66 -3.93 24.06
N HIS A 16 2.86 -3.24 24.87
CA HIS A 16 2.26 -3.80 26.08
C HIS A 16 1.33 -4.99 25.80
N GLU A 17 0.49 -4.91 24.76
CA GLU A 17 -0.39 -6.01 24.33
C GLU A 17 0.43 -7.21 23.80
N ILE A 18 1.50 -6.95 23.05
CA ILE A 18 2.44 -7.98 22.56
C ILE A 18 3.12 -8.71 23.74
N GLY A 19 3.52 -7.96 24.77
CA GLY A 19 4.09 -8.49 26.00
C GLY A 19 3.12 -9.40 26.77
N LEU A 20 1.86 -8.96 26.91
CA LEU A 20 0.77 -9.76 27.49
C LEU A 20 0.53 -11.05 26.71
N LEU A 21 0.45 -11.00 25.38
CA LEU A 21 0.26 -12.19 24.54
C LEU A 21 1.43 -13.17 24.69
N LYS A 22 2.68 -12.69 24.73
CA LYS A 22 3.84 -13.55 25.01
C LYS A 22 3.79 -14.17 26.42
N ALA A 23 3.37 -13.41 27.43
CA ALA A 23 3.22 -13.91 28.80
C ALA A 23 2.13 -14.99 28.92
N LEU A 24 1.08 -14.92 28.09
CA LEU A 24 0.05 -15.94 27.95
C LEU A 24 0.50 -17.18 27.15
N GLY A 25 1.74 -17.20 26.65
CA GLY A 25 2.33 -18.35 25.95
C GLY A 25 2.19 -18.32 24.42
N PHE A 26 1.80 -17.19 23.81
CA PHE A 26 1.81 -17.09 22.35
C PHE A 26 3.23 -17.13 21.79
N SER A 27 3.41 -17.90 20.71
CA SER A 27 4.69 -18.00 20.02
C SER A 27 5.02 -16.71 19.25
N SER A 28 6.30 -16.33 19.19
CA SER A 28 6.77 -15.19 18.40
C SER A 28 6.36 -15.27 16.93
N ARG A 29 6.14 -16.49 16.41
CA ARG A 29 5.67 -16.72 15.04
C ARG A 29 4.21 -16.29 14.85
N GLN A 30 3.33 -16.54 15.82
CA GLN A 30 1.93 -16.09 15.75
C GLN A 30 1.84 -14.56 15.75
N ILE A 31 2.63 -13.91 16.60
CA ILE A 31 2.71 -12.44 16.67
C ILE A 31 3.20 -11.88 15.33
N MET A 32 4.27 -12.45 14.78
CA MET A 32 4.80 -12.07 13.46
C MET A 32 3.73 -12.15 12.37
N TRP A 33 2.96 -13.24 12.32
CA TRP A 33 1.89 -13.43 11.33
C TRP A 33 0.76 -12.39 11.46
N THR A 34 0.39 -11.98 12.67
CA THR A 34 -0.61 -10.92 12.88
C THR A 34 -0.18 -9.60 12.24
N PHE A 35 1.10 -9.22 12.36
CA PHE A 35 1.63 -8.00 11.74
C PHE A 35 1.74 -8.10 10.21
N VAL A 36 2.13 -9.27 9.70
CA VAL A 36 2.15 -9.52 8.24
C VAL A 36 0.74 -9.41 7.66
N LEU A 37 -0.26 -10.00 8.32
CA LEU A 37 -1.66 -9.91 7.91
C LEU A 37 -2.18 -8.46 7.92
N HIS A 38 -1.84 -7.67 8.94
CA HIS A 38 -2.18 -6.25 8.96
C HIS A 38 -1.57 -5.49 7.78
N GLY A 39 -0.29 -5.74 7.48
CA GLY A 39 0.38 -5.17 6.31
C GLY A 39 -0.33 -5.54 5.01
N TRP A 40 -0.73 -6.80 4.87
CA TRP A 40 -1.47 -7.31 3.71
C TRP A 40 -2.83 -6.63 3.55
N VAL A 41 -3.61 -6.49 4.62
CA VAL A 41 -4.92 -5.79 4.58
C VAL A 41 -4.75 -4.35 4.12
N GLN A 42 -3.75 -3.63 4.65
CA GLN A 42 -3.47 -2.26 4.25
C GLN A 42 -3.04 -2.15 2.79
N CYS A 43 -2.20 -3.07 2.31
CA CYS A 43 -1.77 -3.10 0.91
C CYS A 43 -2.91 -3.46 -0.04
N LEU A 44 -3.73 -4.47 0.28
CA LEU A 44 -4.89 -4.85 -0.53
C LEU A 44 -5.88 -3.70 -0.68
N ALA A 45 -6.20 -3.01 0.43
CA ALA A 45 -7.06 -1.83 0.40
C ALA A 45 -6.44 -0.72 -0.48
N GLY A 46 -5.14 -0.45 -0.35
CA GLY A 46 -4.44 0.53 -1.18
C GLY A 46 -4.43 0.17 -2.67
N THR A 47 -4.19 -1.09 -3.02
CA THR A 47 -4.22 -1.57 -4.41
C THR A 47 -5.62 -1.45 -5.01
N LEU A 48 -6.65 -1.86 -4.28
CA LEU A 48 -8.04 -1.75 -4.74
C LEU A 48 -8.45 -0.29 -4.99
N LEU A 49 -8.14 0.60 -4.04
CA LEU A 49 -8.40 2.03 -4.18
C LEU A 49 -7.59 2.65 -5.33
N GLY A 50 -6.33 2.25 -5.50
CA GLY A 50 -5.47 2.71 -6.58
C GLY A 50 -6.00 2.30 -7.96
N ILE A 51 -6.42 1.04 -8.12
CA ILE A 51 -7.04 0.54 -9.36
C ILE A 51 -8.35 1.28 -9.63
N ALA A 52 -9.22 1.42 -8.64
CA ALA A 52 -10.49 2.14 -8.79
C ALA A 52 -10.28 3.60 -9.20
N ALA A 53 -9.31 4.29 -8.57
CA ALA A 53 -8.93 5.65 -8.92
C ALA A 53 -8.34 5.73 -10.34
N ALA A 54 -7.48 4.80 -10.72
CA ALA A 54 -6.89 4.75 -12.07
C ALA A 54 -7.97 4.59 -13.15
N TYR A 55 -8.93 3.68 -12.95
CA TYR A 55 -10.09 3.53 -13.84
C TYR A 55 -10.96 4.80 -13.89
N GLY A 56 -11.20 5.42 -12.73
CA GLY A 56 -11.97 6.67 -12.64
C GLY A 56 -11.31 7.84 -13.38
N VAL A 57 -9.98 7.93 -13.32
CA VAL A 57 -9.19 8.94 -14.04
C VAL A 57 -9.20 8.65 -15.54
N LEU A 58 -8.99 7.40 -15.96
CA LEU A 58 -9.00 7.01 -17.38
C LEU A 58 -10.34 7.31 -18.04
N HIS A 59 -11.46 7.03 -17.36
CA HIS A 59 -12.79 7.32 -17.89
C HIS A 59 -13.10 8.83 -17.96
N ASN A 60 -12.51 9.63 -17.08
CA ASN A 60 -12.69 11.09 -17.05
C ASN A 60 -11.53 11.86 -17.67
N LEU A 61 -10.62 11.18 -18.37
CA LEU A 61 -9.39 11.78 -18.88
C LEU A 61 -9.68 12.95 -19.83
N GLY A 62 -10.67 12.79 -20.73
CA GLY A 62 -11.11 13.87 -21.62
C GLY A 62 -11.60 15.11 -20.87
N ARG A 63 -12.42 14.93 -19.82
CA ARG A 63 -12.92 16.05 -18.98
C ARG A 63 -11.80 16.72 -18.17
N LEU A 64 -10.83 15.93 -17.69
CA LEU A 64 -9.67 16.45 -16.98
C LEU A 64 -8.78 17.30 -17.89
N VAL A 65 -8.52 16.82 -19.12
CA VAL A 65 -7.73 17.55 -20.13
C VAL A 65 -8.45 18.83 -20.56
N ASP A 66 -9.76 18.78 -20.81
CA ASP A 66 -10.55 19.97 -21.14
C ASP A 66 -10.62 20.98 -19.99
N GLY A 67 -10.66 20.50 -18.74
CA GLY A 67 -10.60 21.34 -17.54
C GLY A 67 -9.25 22.04 -17.39
N LEU A 68 -8.14 21.32 -17.63
CA LEU A 68 -6.79 21.87 -17.60
C LEU A 68 -6.54 22.87 -18.74
N ALA A 69 -7.14 22.65 -19.92
CA ALA A 69 -7.07 23.58 -21.03
C ALA A 69 -7.69 24.94 -20.70
N ARG A 70 -8.72 24.99 -19.82
CA ARG A 70 -9.29 26.26 -19.31
C ARG A 70 -8.34 27.05 -18.42
N PHE A 71 -7.34 26.38 -17.82
CA PHE A 71 -6.27 27.01 -17.05
C PHE A 71 -5.06 27.41 -17.91
N GLY A 72 -5.15 27.34 -19.25
CA GLY A 72 -4.09 27.74 -20.16
C GLY A 72 -2.97 26.71 -20.35
N LEU A 73 -3.06 25.55 -19.70
CA LEU A 73 -2.17 24.41 -19.89
C LEU A 73 -2.69 23.55 -21.04
N GLN A 74 -2.22 23.82 -22.27
CA GLN A 74 -2.45 22.92 -23.41
C GLN A 74 -1.56 21.69 -23.27
N VAL A 75 -2.00 20.73 -22.46
CA VAL A 75 -1.24 19.48 -22.23
C VAL A 75 -1.13 18.65 -23.52
N PHE A 76 -2.09 18.78 -24.44
CA PHE A 76 -2.08 18.14 -25.76
C PHE A 76 -2.64 19.08 -26.85
N PRO A 77 -1.79 19.85 -27.56
CA PRO A 77 -2.24 20.61 -28.71
C PRO A 77 -2.65 19.62 -29.82
N LYS A 78 -3.94 19.61 -30.19
CA LYS A 78 -4.50 18.78 -31.27
C LYS A 78 -3.73 18.90 -32.60
N SER A 79 -3.03 20.02 -32.80
CA SER A 79 -2.25 20.35 -34.00
C SER A 79 -0.93 19.59 -34.16
N ILE A 80 -0.35 19.02 -33.09
CA ILE A 80 0.96 18.34 -33.15
C ILE A 80 0.81 16.82 -33.19
N TYR A 81 -0.22 16.26 -32.55
CA TYR A 81 -0.35 14.81 -32.40
C TYR A 81 -1.28 14.13 -33.41
N GLY A 82 -2.19 14.85 -34.10
CA GLY A 82 -3.04 14.28 -35.15
C GLY A 82 -3.91 13.07 -34.71
N LEU A 83 -4.05 12.87 -33.40
CA LEU A 83 -4.74 11.75 -32.78
C LEU A 83 -5.94 12.33 -32.01
N ASP A 84 -7.15 11.96 -32.39
CA ASP A 84 -8.39 12.40 -31.74
C ASP A 84 -8.48 11.92 -30.28
N GLU A 85 -7.85 10.78 -29.96
CA GLU A 85 -7.76 10.22 -28.61
C GLU A 85 -6.42 9.47 -28.46
N ILE A 86 -5.74 9.61 -27.32
CA ILE A 86 -4.65 8.70 -26.97
C ILE A 86 -5.28 7.34 -26.70
N PRO A 87 -4.95 6.28 -27.47
CA PRO A 87 -5.52 4.95 -27.24
C PRO A 87 -4.96 4.40 -25.93
N TRP A 88 -5.62 4.70 -24.81
CA TRP A 88 -5.34 4.09 -23.53
C TRP A 88 -5.94 2.68 -23.55
N ARG A 89 -5.08 1.67 -23.57
CA ARG A 89 -5.49 0.27 -23.44
C ARG A 89 -5.04 -0.21 -22.07
N VAL A 90 -6.00 -0.52 -21.20
CA VAL A 90 -5.70 -1.23 -19.95
C VAL A 90 -5.60 -2.70 -20.29
N LEU A 91 -4.38 -3.24 -20.31
CA LEU A 91 -4.18 -4.68 -20.46
C LEU A 91 -4.36 -5.34 -19.08
N PRO A 92 -5.23 -6.35 -18.93
CA PRO A 92 -5.38 -7.07 -17.66
C PRO A 92 -4.07 -7.66 -17.15
N ALA A 93 -3.17 -8.05 -18.06
CA ALA A 93 -1.85 -8.58 -17.73
C ALA A 93 -0.98 -7.56 -16.97
N GLU A 94 -1.03 -6.27 -17.36
CA GLU A 94 -0.27 -5.21 -16.69
C GLU A 94 -0.83 -4.95 -15.29
N VAL A 95 -2.15 -4.96 -15.14
CA VAL A 95 -2.81 -4.80 -13.84
C VAL A 95 -2.42 -5.93 -12.89
N VAL A 96 -2.36 -7.17 -13.39
CA VAL A 96 -1.94 -8.33 -12.60
C VAL A 96 -0.46 -8.26 -12.23
N GLN A 97 0.44 -7.87 -13.16
CA GLN A 97 1.86 -7.68 -12.86
C GLN A 97 2.09 -6.59 -11.80
N VAL A 98 1.37 -5.48 -11.90
CA VAL A 98 1.40 -4.42 -10.89
C VAL A 98 0.86 -4.92 -9.54
N GLY A 99 -0.24 -5.66 -9.54
CA GLY A 99 -0.79 -6.28 -8.32
C GLY A 99 0.21 -7.22 -7.63
N LEU A 100 0.84 -8.12 -8.41
CA LEU A 100 1.84 -9.06 -7.89
C LEU A 100 3.09 -8.35 -7.35
N SER A 101 3.58 -7.33 -8.05
CA SER A 101 4.72 -6.55 -7.57
C SER A 101 4.39 -5.82 -6.27
N VAL A 102 3.19 -5.24 -6.13
CA VAL A 102 2.75 -4.62 -4.87
C VAL A 102 2.72 -5.63 -3.72
N ILE A 103 2.16 -6.83 -3.93
CA ILE A 103 2.12 -7.88 -2.90
C ILE A 103 3.55 -8.28 -2.49
N LEU A 104 4.46 -8.44 -3.46
CA LEU A 104 5.85 -8.79 -3.22
C LEU A 104 6.56 -7.72 -2.36
N PHE A 105 6.49 -6.45 -2.79
CA PHE A 105 7.09 -5.34 -2.05
C PHE A 105 6.44 -5.14 -0.68
N CYS A 106 5.13 -5.33 -0.56
CA CYS A 106 4.42 -5.23 0.71
C CYS A 106 4.90 -6.31 1.69
N THR A 107 5.02 -7.54 1.22
CA THR A 107 5.52 -8.66 2.02
C THR A 107 6.93 -8.36 2.52
N LEU A 108 7.85 -7.96 1.63
CA LEU A 108 9.21 -7.54 1.99
C LEU A 108 9.23 -6.38 3.00
N ALA A 109 8.39 -5.37 2.80
CA ALA A 109 8.29 -4.20 3.67
C ALA A 109 7.74 -4.52 5.06
N SER A 110 6.90 -5.55 5.18
CA SER A 110 6.27 -6.00 6.44
C SER A 110 7.16 -6.94 7.26
N ILE A 111 8.13 -7.62 6.64
CA ILE A 111 9.04 -8.55 7.33
C ILE A 111 9.91 -7.83 8.37
N VAL A 112 10.42 -6.63 8.07
CA VAL A 112 11.28 -5.87 8.98
C VAL A 112 10.58 -5.54 10.33
N PRO A 113 9.39 -4.91 10.34
CA PRO A 113 8.68 -4.64 11.60
C PRO A 113 8.19 -5.93 12.27
N ALA A 114 7.75 -6.93 11.50
CA ALA A 114 7.30 -8.20 12.06
C ALA A 114 8.44 -8.95 12.78
N TRP A 115 9.66 -8.90 12.23
CA TRP A 115 10.85 -9.46 12.86
C TRP A 115 11.25 -8.68 14.13
N ARG A 116 11.16 -7.34 14.09
CA ARG A 116 11.38 -6.50 15.29
C ARG A 116 10.36 -6.79 16.40
N ALA A 117 9.08 -6.94 16.05
CA ALA A 117 8.02 -7.30 17.00
C ALA A 117 8.25 -8.67 17.64
N ALA A 118 8.66 -9.66 16.83
CA ALA A 118 8.94 -11.02 17.30
C ALA A 118 10.11 -11.08 18.29
N ARG A 119 11.13 -10.22 18.12
CA ARG A 119 12.32 -10.14 18.96
C ARG A 119 12.18 -9.22 20.19
N MET A 120 11.02 -8.59 20.38
CA MET A 120 10.82 -7.69 21.51
C MET A 120 10.74 -8.49 22.82
N ASP A 121 11.56 -8.14 23.82
CA ASP A 121 11.62 -8.86 25.09
C ASP A 121 10.38 -8.56 25.95
N PRO A 122 9.73 -9.59 26.52
CA PRO A 122 8.50 -9.43 27.30
C PRO A 122 8.70 -8.61 28.59
N VAL A 123 9.93 -8.59 29.13
CA VAL A 123 10.28 -7.81 30.32
C VAL A 123 10.32 -6.31 30.02
N GLU A 124 10.77 -5.93 28.83
CA GLU A 124 10.77 -4.53 28.38
C GLU A 124 9.33 -4.04 28.12
N ALA A 125 8.48 -4.91 27.56
CA ALA A 125 7.10 -4.60 27.20
C ALA A 125 6.15 -4.38 28.41
N LEU A 126 6.44 -4.98 29.56
CA LEU A 126 5.68 -4.83 30.81
C LEU A 126 6.14 -3.63 31.67
N ARG A 127 7.31 -3.06 31.36
CA ARG A 127 7.88 -1.93 32.11
C ARG A 127 7.59 -0.57 31.46
N SER A 128 6.92 -0.55 30.31
CA SER A 128 6.53 0.63 29.53
C SER A 128 5.02 0.86 29.54
#